data_AF-A0A179H797-F1
#
_entry.id   AF-A0A179H797-F1
#
_cell.length_a   1.000
_cell.length_b   1.000
_cell.length_c   1.000
_cell.angle_alpha   90.00
_cell.angle_beta   90.00
_cell.angle_gamma   90.00
#
_symmetry.space_group_name_H-M   'P 1'
#
loop_
_entity.id
_entity.type
_entity.pdbx_description
1 polymer ?
#
loop_
_entity_poly.entity_id
_entity_poly.type
_entity_poly.pdbx_seq_one_letter_code
_entity_poly.pdbx_strand_id
1 'polypeptide(L)'
;MRFLLTLIPYLCITTGLVIRDAPSYVKIKGVSLLGSGCPAGSADVQVDATGSLFEATFSEYEVETGPGTRPVDWRKNCKLTLNMEFESGFQFTIVETDMIGFAEIPAGVDGQCTNTFSFTVLVFAYEAGIADDIEVVHEETSPLVRNAEVYAANPLGKVPVLLRPGEVPLFDSDVICAYLDTRHGRPPLIPAEDESRWKTLRMQAIAQGLADVGISLRWETTRRPEELRFAEMREALERKLVEGYDWLERELDLNTSTGTSVVHVGHIAVATTLSWLEFRGMPDFREGRETLAMWFDEFQKRPSMRATPLSGETQDQLVDAVMR
;
A
#
# COMPACT_ATOMS: atom_id res chain seq x y z
N MET A 1 27.57 21.53 64.02
CA MET A 1 26.55 20.63 63.44
C MET A 1 27.15 19.96 62.22
N ARG A 2 27.29 18.63 62.22
CA ARG A 2 27.78 17.84 61.08
C ARG A 2 26.56 17.30 60.32
N PHE A 3 26.44 17.59 59.03
CA PHE A 3 25.42 17.00 58.15
C PHE A 3 26.01 15.82 57.39
N LEU A 4 25.36 14.66 57.48
CA LEU A 4 25.70 13.43 56.77
C LEU A 4 24.81 13.37 55.51
N LEU A 5 25.42 13.37 54.32
CA LEU A 5 24.73 13.13 53.04
C LEU A 5 24.77 11.62 52.75
N THR A 6 23.61 10.97 52.68
CA THR A 6 23.47 9.59 52.20
C THR A 6 23.04 9.61 50.74
N LEU A 7 23.92 9.12 49.85
CA LEU A 7 23.63 8.79 48.46
C LEU A 7 22.84 7.46 48.42
N ILE A 8 21.62 7.50 47.86
CA ILE A 8 20.83 6.30 47.56
C ILE A 8 21.13 5.91 46.11
N PRO A 9 21.62 4.69 45.83
CA PRO A 9 21.77 4.22 44.46
C PRO A 9 20.38 3.89 43.90
N TYR A 10 20.00 4.56 42.80
CA TYR A 10 18.85 4.17 42.00
C TYR A 10 19.20 2.89 41.25
N LEU A 11 18.52 1.80 41.59
CA LEU A 11 18.50 0.58 40.80
C LEU A 11 17.70 0.88 39.53
N CYS A 12 18.37 0.97 38.38
CA CYS A 12 17.70 0.94 37.08
C CYS A 12 17.13 -0.47 36.88
N ILE A 13 15.82 -0.63 37.01
CA ILE A 13 15.13 -1.85 36.60
C ILE A 13 14.98 -1.75 35.08
N THR A 14 15.78 -2.51 34.35
CA THR A 14 15.57 -2.75 32.93
C THR A 14 14.35 -3.65 32.78
N THR A 15 13.20 -3.08 32.43
CA THR A 15 12.08 -3.87 31.91
C THR A 15 12.49 -4.40 30.55
N GLY A 16 13.06 -5.61 30.50
CA GLY A 16 13.25 -6.31 29.23
C GLY A 16 11.90 -6.48 28.55
N LEU A 17 11.84 -6.18 27.24
CA LEU A 17 10.72 -6.64 26.42
C LEU A 17 10.67 -8.16 26.54
N VAL A 18 9.59 -8.69 27.11
CA VAL A 18 9.30 -10.12 27.04
C VAL A 18 8.82 -10.37 25.62
N ILE A 19 9.71 -10.90 24.77
CA ILE A 19 9.30 -11.56 23.53
C ILE A 19 8.44 -12.74 23.98
N ARG A 20 7.12 -12.62 23.82
CA ARG A 20 6.21 -13.73 24.08
C ARG A 20 6.29 -14.66 22.87
N ASP A 21 6.57 -15.94 23.11
CA ASP A 21 6.45 -16.98 22.09
C ASP A 21 5.04 -16.96 21.48
N ALA A 22 4.90 -17.45 20.25
CA ALA A 22 3.61 -17.53 19.57
C ALA A 22 2.55 -18.23 20.47
N PRO A 23 1.29 -17.78 20.46
CA PRO A 23 0.24 -18.36 21.30
C PRO A 23 0.09 -19.86 21.03
N SER A 24 -0.11 -20.65 22.08
CA SER A 24 -0.16 -22.12 21.91
C SER A 24 -1.45 -22.59 21.23
N TYR A 25 -2.49 -21.74 21.19
CA TYR A 25 -3.71 -21.97 20.40
C TYR A 25 -4.45 -20.67 20.03
N VAL A 26 -5.10 -20.71 18.87
CA VAL A 26 -6.08 -19.72 18.39
C VAL A 26 -7.16 -20.51 17.66
N LYS A 27 -8.43 -20.37 18.05
CA LYS A 27 -9.54 -21.11 17.43
C LYS A 27 -10.73 -20.21 17.15
N ILE A 28 -11.25 -20.28 15.94
CA ILE A 28 -12.51 -19.70 15.54
C ILE A 28 -13.62 -20.61 16.08
N LYS A 29 -14.46 -20.08 16.97
CA LYS A 29 -15.62 -20.78 17.56
C LYS A 29 -16.87 -20.64 16.73
N GLY A 30 -16.95 -19.58 15.94
CA GLY A 30 -18.07 -19.33 15.06
C GLY A 30 -17.86 -18.05 14.29
N VAL A 31 -18.58 -17.95 13.18
CA VAL A 31 -18.57 -16.80 12.30
C VAL A 31 -20.02 -16.43 12.04
N SER A 32 -20.35 -15.15 12.11
CA SER A 32 -21.65 -14.66 11.66
C SER A 32 -21.47 -13.58 10.60
N LEU A 33 -22.37 -13.61 9.61
CA LEU A 33 -22.39 -12.70 8.49
C LEU A 33 -23.75 -12.01 8.44
N LEU A 34 -23.74 -10.69 8.30
CA LEU A 34 -24.96 -9.93 8.11
C LEU A 34 -24.70 -8.71 7.23
N GLY A 35 -25.56 -8.48 6.26
CA GLY A 35 -25.53 -7.27 5.46
C GLY A 35 -26.42 -7.35 4.23
N SER A 36 -26.35 -6.32 3.39
CA SER A 36 -27.15 -6.23 2.16
C SER A 36 -26.83 -7.33 1.13
N GLY A 37 -25.63 -7.91 1.18
CA GLY A 37 -25.21 -9.04 0.33
C GLY A 37 -25.35 -10.42 0.97
N CYS A 38 -25.70 -10.47 2.25
CA CYS A 38 -25.93 -11.71 2.99
C CYS A 38 -27.06 -11.47 3.99
N PRO A 39 -28.30 -11.32 3.49
CA PRO A 39 -29.47 -11.35 4.35
C PRO A 39 -29.52 -12.64 5.19
N ALA A 40 -30.26 -12.59 6.30
CA ALA A 40 -30.33 -13.73 7.22
C ALA A 40 -30.76 -15.02 6.50
N GLY A 41 -29.94 -16.07 6.62
CA GLY A 41 -30.17 -17.36 5.97
C GLY A 41 -29.56 -17.53 4.57
N SER A 42 -28.91 -16.50 4.03
CA SER A 42 -28.27 -16.53 2.70
C SER A 42 -26.75 -16.73 2.73
N ALA A 43 -26.17 -16.94 3.91
CA ALA A 43 -24.76 -17.24 4.07
C ALA A 43 -24.60 -18.49 4.95
N ASP A 44 -23.85 -19.46 4.46
CA ASP A 44 -23.38 -20.63 5.22
C ASP A 44 -21.91 -20.42 5.57
N VAL A 45 -21.53 -20.72 6.82
CA VAL A 45 -20.13 -20.62 7.23
C VAL A 45 -19.68 -21.89 7.91
N GLN A 46 -18.58 -22.43 7.42
CA GLN A 46 -17.96 -23.63 7.95
C GLN A 46 -16.57 -23.27 8.47
N VAL A 47 -16.26 -23.73 9.68
CA VAL A 47 -14.92 -23.62 10.25
C VAL A 47 -14.27 -24.98 10.12
N ASP A 48 -13.01 -24.99 9.67
CA ASP A 48 -12.27 -26.21 9.45
C ASP A 48 -11.95 -26.95 10.77
N ALA A 49 -11.45 -28.18 10.67
CA ALA A 49 -11.17 -29.02 11.84
C ALA A 49 -10.05 -28.46 12.73
N THR A 50 -9.14 -27.66 12.18
CA THR A 50 -8.07 -27.01 12.95
C THR A 50 -8.58 -25.80 13.73
N GLY A 51 -9.65 -25.18 13.25
CA GLY A 51 -10.24 -23.98 13.84
C GLY A 51 -9.52 -22.69 13.44
N SER A 52 -8.63 -22.73 12.45
CA SER A 52 -7.88 -21.55 11.97
C SER A 52 -8.36 -21.07 10.61
N LEU A 53 -9.13 -21.87 9.87
CA LEU A 53 -9.69 -21.53 8.58
C LEU A 53 -11.21 -21.55 8.66
N PHE A 54 -11.84 -20.65 7.92
CA PHE A 54 -13.27 -20.67 7.72
C PHE A 54 -13.60 -20.41 6.26
N GLU A 55 -14.67 -21.03 5.79
CA GLU A 55 -15.21 -20.85 4.45
C GLU A 55 -16.63 -20.27 4.58
N ALA A 56 -16.86 -19.13 3.93
CA ALA A 56 -18.17 -18.50 3.86
C ALA A 56 -18.73 -18.61 2.45
N THR A 57 -19.84 -19.33 2.31
CA THR A 57 -20.58 -19.47 1.06
C THR A 57 -21.82 -18.61 1.10
N PHE A 58 -22.13 -17.91 0.00
CA PHE A 58 -23.26 -17.02 -0.11
C PHE A 58 -24.23 -17.51 -1.19
N SER A 59 -25.53 -17.56 -0.88
CA SER A 59 -26.58 -17.93 -1.84
C SER A 59 -27.26 -16.73 -2.51
N GLU A 60 -27.11 -15.52 -1.96
CA GLU A 60 -27.79 -14.30 -2.45
C GLU A 60 -26.83 -13.09 -2.59
N TYR A 61 -25.52 -13.32 -2.59
CA TYR A 61 -24.57 -12.23 -2.81
C TYR A 61 -24.46 -11.93 -4.31
N GLU A 62 -25.31 -11.03 -4.78
CA GLU A 62 -25.39 -10.64 -6.19
C GLU A 62 -25.23 -9.12 -6.35
N VAL A 63 -24.31 -8.70 -7.20
CA VAL A 63 -24.06 -7.30 -7.55
C VAL A 63 -24.45 -7.11 -9.01
N GLU A 64 -25.41 -6.22 -9.26
CA GLU A 64 -25.91 -5.93 -10.60
C GLU A 64 -25.68 -4.46 -10.92
N THR A 65 -25.39 -4.14 -12.18
CA THR A 65 -25.27 -2.75 -12.65
C THR A 65 -25.97 -2.59 -13.99
N GLY A 66 -26.39 -1.36 -14.33
CA GLY A 66 -27.02 -1.06 -15.62
C GLY A 66 -28.49 -0.62 -15.53
N PRO A 67 -29.16 -0.40 -16.68
CA PRO A 67 -30.53 0.13 -16.72
C PRO A 67 -31.53 -0.74 -15.97
N GLY A 68 -32.31 -0.14 -15.05
CA GLY A 68 -33.34 -0.85 -14.27
C GLY A 68 -32.90 -1.36 -12.90
N THR A 69 -31.60 -1.30 -12.57
CA THR A 69 -31.06 -1.62 -11.24
C THR A 69 -31.09 -0.40 -10.31
N ARG A 70 -31.14 -0.59 -8.99
CA ARG A 70 -31.13 0.51 -8.01
C ARG A 70 -29.73 0.66 -7.41
N PRO A 71 -29.41 1.81 -6.79
CA PRO A 71 -28.12 2.00 -6.11
C PRO A 71 -27.76 0.94 -5.05
N VAL A 72 -28.75 0.26 -4.46
CA VAL A 72 -28.55 -0.86 -3.50
C VAL A 72 -28.16 -2.18 -4.17
N ASP A 73 -28.31 -2.28 -5.49
CA ASP A 73 -27.97 -3.46 -6.28
C ASP A 73 -26.53 -3.33 -6.85
N TRP A 74 -26.02 -2.11 -6.96
CA TRP A 74 -24.66 -1.80 -7.45
C TRP A 74 -23.55 -2.11 -6.44
N ARG A 75 -23.89 -2.24 -5.16
CA ARG A 75 -22.94 -2.55 -4.09
C ARG A 75 -23.61 -3.35 -2.99
N LYS A 76 -23.06 -4.53 -2.73
CA LYS A 76 -23.46 -5.39 -1.61
C LYS A 76 -22.38 -5.39 -0.54
N ASN A 77 -22.78 -5.59 0.72
CA ASN A 77 -21.84 -5.68 1.83
C ASN A 77 -22.23 -6.83 2.76
N CYS A 78 -21.22 -7.48 3.32
CA CYS A 78 -21.36 -8.50 4.36
C CYS A 78 -20.42 -8.18 5.50
N LYS A 79 -20.98 -7.95 6.70
CA LYS A 79 -20.19 -7.76 7.91
C LYS A 79 -19.92 -9.12 8.54
N LEU A 80 -18.66 -9.52 8.52
CA LEU A 80 -18.16 -10.71 9.19
C LEU A 80 -17.85 -10.41 10.66
N THR A 81 -18.37 -11.22 11.56
CA THR A 81 -18.07 -11.19 13.00
C THR A 81 -17.51 -12.54 13.41
N LEU A 82 -16.26 -12.55 13.86
CA LEU A 82 -15.58 -13.75 14.34
C LEU A 82 -15.75 -13.87 15.85
N ASN A 83 -16.24 -15.02 16.31
CA ASN A 83 -16.15 -15.42 17.71
C ASN A 83 -14.92 -16.30 17.86
N MET A 84 -13.92 -15.86 18.60
CA MET A 84 -12.62 -16.52 18.69
C MET A 84 -12.28 -16.86 20.15
N GLU A 85 -11.64 -18.01 20.34
CA GLU A 85 -10.99 -18.42 21.59
C GLU A 85 -9.48 -18.36 21.40
N PHE A 86 -8.78 -17.58 22.23
CA PHE A 86 -7.35 -17.37 22.12
C PHE A 86 -6.75 -16.97 23.48
N GLU A 87 -5.44 -17.11 23.60
CA GLU A 87 -4.71 -16.69 24.80
C GLU A 87 -4.70 -15.17 24.99
N SER A 88 -4.99 -14.72 26.21
CA SER A 88 -4.97 -13.29 26.53
C SER A 88 -3.56 -12.70 26.41
N GLY A 89 -3.46 -11.57 25.70
CA GLY A 89 -2.20 -10.84 25.50
C GLY A 89 -1.63 -10.91 24.09
N PHE A 90 -2.38 -11.45 23.13
CA PHE A 90 -2.04 -11.46 21.71
C PHE A 90 -3.10 -10.74 20.87
N GLN A 91 -2.70 -10.24 19.70
CA GLN A 91 -3.58 -9.68 18.67
C GLN A 91 -3.58 -10.59 17.44
N PHE A 92 -4.71 -10.64 16.74
CA PHE A 92 -4.91 -11.54 15.59
C PHE A 92 -5.50 -10.75 14.43
N THR A 93 -5.14 -11.14 13.22
CA THR A 93 -5.68 -10.60 11.97
C THR A 93 -5.94 -11.73 10.99
N ILE A 94 -6.84 -11.49 10.04
CA ILE A 94 -6.97 -12.34 8.86
C ILE A 94 -5.74 -12.07 7.98
N VAL A 95 -5.03 -13.12 7.61
CA VAL A 95 -3.79 -13.04 6.82
C VAL A 95 -4.08 -13.12 5.32
N GLU A 96 -5.13 -13.85 4.94
CA GLU A 96 -5.49 -14.13 3.54
C GLU A 96 -7.01 -14.38 3.43
N THR A 97 -7.59 -14.12 2.26
CA THR A 97 -8.99 -14.42 1.96
C THR A 97 -9.12 -14.74 0.48
N ASP A 98 -9.61 -15.94 0.19
CA ASP A 98 -9.95 -16.38 -1.16
C ASP A 98 -11.45 -16.19 -1.41
N MET A 99 -11.81 -15.69 -2.60
CA MET A 99 -13.19 -15.49 -3.01
C MET A 99 -13.43 -16.20 -4.33
N ILE A 100 -14.46 -17.05 -4.38
CA ILE A 100 -14.89 -17.78 -5.57
C ILE A 100 -16.32 -17.36 -5.90
N GLY A 101 -16.61 -17.05 -7.17
CA GLY A 101 -17.93 -16.59 -7.60
C GLY A 101 -18.14 -16.67 -9.10
N PHE A 102 -19.31 -16.22 -9.55
CA PHE A 102 -19.70 -16.17 -10.96
C PHE A 102 -20.00 -14.73 -11.36
N ALA A 103 -19.73 -14.37 -12.61
CA ALA A 103 -20.10 -13.09 -13.19
C ALA A 103 -20.79 -13.31 -14.55
N GLU A 104 -21.96 -12.71 -14.74
CA GLU A 104 -22.61 -12.63 -16.06
C GLU A 104 -22.33 -11.25 -16.65
N ILE A 105 -21.57 -11.21 -17.74
CA ILE A 105 -21.18 -9.97 -18.40
C ILE A 105 -21.80 -9.98 -19.80
N PRO A 106 -22.76 -9.08 -20.10
CA PRO A 106 -23.39 -9.01 -21.41
C PRO A 106 -22.39 -8.78 -22.56
N ALA A 107 -22.71 -9.29 -23.75
CA ALA A 107 -21.87 -9.11 -24.92
C ALA A 107 -21.65 -7.61 -25.22
N GLY A 108 -20.38 -7.20 -25.27
CA GLY A 108 -19.98 -5.80 -25.51
C GLY A 108 -19.79 -4.97 -24.23
N VAL A 109 -19.79 -5.60 -23.06
CA VAL A 109 -19.48 -4.99 -21.76
C VAL A 109 -18.27 -5.72 -21.15
N ASP A 110 -17.42 -4.99 -20.44
CA ASP A 110 -16.30 -5.55 -19.67
C ASP A 110 -16.64 -5.51 -18.17
N GLY A 111 -16.26 -6.55 -17.42
CA GLY A 111 -16.44 -6.65 -15.98
C GLY A 111 -15.10 -6.86 -15.30
N GLN A 112 -14.79 -6.02 -14.31
CA GLN A 112 -13.50 -6.01 -13.61
C GLN A 112 -13.72 -6.03 -12.09
N CYS A 113 -12.93 -6.84 -11.39
CA CYS A 113 -12.88 -6.88 -9.93
C CYS A 113 -11.43 -6.67 -9.49
N THR A 114 -11.07 -5.45 -9.07
CA THR A 114 -9.67 -5.08 -8.83
C THR A 114 -9.48 -4.07 -7.69
N ASN A 115 -8.32 -4.12 -7.04
CA ASN A 115 -7.82 -3.10 -6.11
C ASN A 115 -6.28 -3.01 -6.21
N THR A 116 -5.70 -1.92 -6.73
CA THR A 116 -4.26 -1.53 -6.60
C THR A 116 -4.06 -0.06 -7.08
N PHE A 117 -2.99 0.63 -6.62
CA PHE A 117 -2.78 2.09 -6.77
C PHE A 117 -1.31 2.49 -7.06
N SER A 118 -1.13 3.72 -7.57
CA SER A 118 0.13 4.48 -7.68
C SER A 118 -0.02 5.85 -7.01
N PHE A 119 0.96 6.28 -6.19
CA PHE A 119 0.70 7.28 -5.13
C PHE A 119 1.44 8.60 -5.29
N THR A 120 2.61 8.62 -5.91
CA THR A 120 3.42 9.85 -6.02
C THR A 120 2.68 10.95 -6.78
N VAL A 121 2.01 10.61 -7.89
CA VAL A 121 1.24 11.57 -8.71
C VAL A 121 0.02 12.10 -7.95
N LEU A 122 -0.70 11.25 -7.21
CA LEU A 122 -1.89 11.67 -6.48
C LEU A 122 -1.53 12.57 -5.30
N VAL A 123 -0.53 12.19 -4.49
CA VAL A 123 -0.02 13.03 -3.40
C VAL A 123 0.51 14.36 -3.95
N PHE A 124 1.22 14.33 -5.08
CA PHE A 124 1.66 15.54 -5.78
C PHE A 124 0.47 16.44 -6.14
N ALA A 125 -0.57 15.89 -6.77
CA ALA A 125 -1.74 16.66 -7.16
C ALA A 125 -2.45 17.30 -5.95
N TYR A 126 -2.51 16.61 -4.80
CA TYR A 126 -3.03 17.18 -3.56
C TYR A 126 -2.17 18.32 -3.02
N GLU A 127 -0.85 18.18 -3.00
CA GLU A 127 0.07 19.25 -2.57
C GLU A 127 0.01 20.48 -3.51
N ALA A 128 -0.10 20.22 -4.82
CA ALA A 128 -0.31 21.21 -5.87
C ALA A 128 -1.71 21.86 -5.84
N GLY A 129 -2.68 21.24 -5.15
CA GLY A 129 -4.06 21.72 -5.05
C GLY A 129 -4.86 21.58 -6.35
N ILE A 130 -4.53 20.58 -7.16
CA ILE A 130 -5.17 20.26 -8.46
C ILE A 130 -5.72 18.83 -8.47
N ALA A 131 -5.80 18.15 -7.33
CA ALA A 131 -6.32 16.78 -7.24
C ALA A 131 -7.76 16.67 -7.74
N ASP A 132 -8.60 17.68 -7.50
CA ASP A 132 -10.00 17.69 -7.95
C ASP A 132 -10.14 17.83 -9.48
N ASP A 133 -9.07 18.22 -10.18
CA ASP A 133 -9.02 18.32 -11.64
C ASP A 133 -8.62 16.98 -12.30
N ILE A 134 -8.31 15.95 -11.50
CA ILE A 134 -7.84 14.65 -11.97
C ILE A 134 -8.89 13.58 -11.65
N GLU A 135 -9.42 12.95 -12.70
CA GLU A 135 -10.18 11.71 -12.57
C GLU A 135 -9.20 10.53 -12.41
N VAL A 136 -9.41 9.74 -11.36
CA VAL A 136 -8.58 8.56 -11.08
C VAL A 136 -9.29 7.30 -11.57
N VAL A 137 -8.72 6.68 -12.59
CA VAL A 137 -9.11 5.34 -13.06
C VAL A 137 -8.11 4.34 -12.49
N HIS A 138 -8.63 3.32 -11.80
CA HIS A 138 -7.80 2.30 -11.17
C HIS A 138 -7.60 1.12 -12.10
N GLU A 139 -6.34 0.84 -12.43
CA GLU A 139 -5.95 -0.30 -13.25
C GLU A 139 -5.04 -1.25 -12.49
N GLU A 140 -5.29 -2.54 -12.63
CA GLU A 140 -4.35 -3.56 -12.16
C GLU A 140 -3.26 -3.80 -13.20
N THR A 141 -2.02 -3.90 -12.72
CA THR A 141 -0.86 -4.24 -13.54
C THR A 141 -0.15 -5.45 -12.96
N SER A 142 0.18 -6.39 -13.83
CA SER A 142 0.98 -7.57 -13.49
C SER A 142 2.12 -7.71 -14.50
N PRO A 143 3.32 -8.16 -14.07
CA PRO A 143 4.38 -8.58 -14.99
C PRO A 143 4.03 -9.85 -15.77
N LEU A 144 3.07 -10.66 -15.30
CA LEU A 144 2.65 -11.90 -15.94
C LEU A 144 1.31 -11.76 -16.68
N VAL A 145 0.42 -10.89 -16.19
CA VAL A 145 -0.90 -10.65 -16.78
C VAL A 145 -0.93 -9.30 -17.49
N ARG A 146 -1.08 -9.35 -18.81
CA ARG A 146 -1.13 -8.17 -19.67
C ARG A 146 -2.48 -7.44 -19.53
N ASN A 147 -2.45 -6.19 -19.08
CA ASN A 147 -3.61 -5.29 -19.11
C ASN A 147 -3.66 -4.52 -20.45
N ALA A 148 -4.62 -4.85 -21.32
CA ALA A 148 -4.69 -4.29 -22.68
C ALA A 148 -4.87 -2.76 -22.70
N GLU A 149 -5.66 -2.21 -21.77
CA GLU A 149 -5.93 -0.77 -21.67
C GLU A 149 -4.70 0.00 -21.24
N VAL A 150 -4.00 -0.49 -20.20
CA VAL A 150 -2.73 0.10 -19.75
C VAL A 150 -1.69 0.00 -20.86
N TYR A 151 -1.60 -1.12 -21.58
CA TYR A 151 -0.65 -1.27 -22.70
C TYR A 151 -0.97 -0.35 -23.89
N ALA A 152 -2.24 -0.01 -24.12
CA ALA A 152 -2.62 0.95 -25.15
C ALA A 152 -2.15 2.37 -24.80
N ALA A 153 -2.12 2.71 -23.52
CA ALA A 153 -1.71 4.03 -23.05
C ALA A 153 -0.20 4.12 -22.74
N ASN A 154 0.41 3.05 -22.23
CA ASN A 154 1.82 2.92 -21.90
C ASN A 154 2.34 1.55 -22.40
N PRO A 155 3.25 1.51 -23.40
CA PRO A 155 3.75 0.26 -23.97
C PRO A 155 4.53 -0.61 -22.97
N LEU A 156 4.90 -0.08 -21.80
CA LEU A 156 5.52 -0.84 -20.72
C LEU A 156 4.51 -1.58 -19.84
N GLY A 157 3.20 -1.33 -20.00
CA GLY A 157 2.17 -1.95 -19.16
C GLY A 157 2.19 -1.50 -17.71
N LYS A 158 2.70 -0.29 -17.43
CA LYS A 158 2.87 0.24 -16.08
C LYS A 158 1.95 1.43 -15.82
N VAL A 159 1.46 1.51 -14.59
CA VAL A 159 0.83 2.71 -14.02
C VAL A 159 1.85 3.48 -13.17
N PRO A 160 1.72 4.81 -13.01
CA PRO A 160 0.62 5.65 -13.47
C PRO A 160 0.76 6.07 -14.94
N VAL A 161 -0.39 6.40 -15.56
CA VAL A 161 -0.46 7.02 -16.89
C VAL A 161 -1.42 8.21 -16.79
N LEU A 162 -1.00 9.39 -17.27
CA LEU A 162 -1.87 10.55 -17.36
C LEU A 162 -2.46 10.65 -18.77
N LEU A 163 -3.77 10.43 -18.87
CA LEU A 163 -4.55 10.66 -20.08
C LEU A 163 -4.96 12.13 -20.16
N ARG A 164 -4.84 12.70 -21.35
CA ARG A 164 -5.20 14.10 -21.63
C ARG A 164 -6.08 14.15 -22.87
N PRO A 165 -7.21 14.89 -22.87
CA PRO A 165 -8.16 14.87 -23.98
C PRO A 165 -7.49 15.21 -25.33
N GLY A 166 -7.48 14.25 -26.26
CA GLY A 166 -6.92 14.44 -27.60
C GLY A 166 -5.40 14.52 -27.68
N GLU A 167 -4.69 14.27 -26.57
CA GLU A 167 -3.22 14.33 -26.51
C GLU A 167 -2.61 12.94 -26.23
N VAL A 168 -1.31 12.84 -26.46
CA VAL A 168 -0.57 11.60 -26.18
C VAL A 168 -0.48 11.39 -24.65
N PRO A 169 -0.71 10.15 -24.17
CA PRO A 169 -0.54 9.80 -22.76
C PRO A 169 0.87 10.14 -22.24
N LEU A 170 0.96 10.57 -20.98
CA LEU A 170 2.24 10.78 -20.30
C LEU A 170 2.48 9.66 -19.28
N PHE A 171 3.71 9.15 -19.26
CA PHE A 171 4.25 8.20 -18.29
C PHE A 171 5.78 8.38 -18.27
N ASP A 172 6.48 8.05 -17.20
CA ASP A 172 6.03 7.53 -15.90
C ASP A 172 5.66 8.65 -14.90
N SER A 173 5.66 8.34 -13.60
CA SER A 173 5.34 9.28 -12.52
C SER A 173 6.19 10.55 -12.54
N ASP A 174 7.45 10.48 -12.95
CA ASP A 174 8.35 11.64 -12.92
C ASP A 174 7.95 12.67 -13.98
N VAL A 175 7.63 12.17 -15.19
CA VAL A 175 7.13 12.99 -16.31
C VAL A 175 5.77 13.58 -15.96
N ILE A 176 4.88 12.79 -15.35
CA ILE A 176 3.55 13.25 -14.96
C ILE A 176 3.65 14.35 -13.89
N CYS A 177 4.44 14.15 -12.83
CA CYS A 177 4.65 15.17 -11.79
C CYS A 177 5.24 16.45 -12.38
N ALA A 178 6.24 16.35 -13.27
CA ALA A 178 6.82 17.51 -13.93
C ALA A 178 5.80 18.26 -14.81
N TYR A 179 4.92 17.54 -15.51
CA TYR A 179 3.82 18.15 -16.25
C TYR A 179 2.84 18.85 -15.30
N LEU A 180 2.39 18.17 -14.24
CA LEU A 180 1.42 18.70 -13.27
C LEU A 180 1.94 19.94 -12.53
N ASP A 181 3.25 20.04 -12.30
CA ASP A 181 3.89 21.25 -11.70
C ASP A 181 3.68 22.51 -12.56
N THR A 182 3.41 22.34 -13.86
CA THR A 182 3.10 23.45 -14.79
C THR A 182 1.62 23.84 -14.82
N ARG A 183 0.75 23.11 -14.10
CA ARG A 183 -0.71 23.23 -14.19
C ARG A 183 -1.34 23.99 -13.03
N HIS A 184 -0.56 24.48 -12.07
CA HIS A 184 -1.05 25.19 -10.89
C HIS A 184 -0.39 26.55 -10.66
N GLY A 185 -1.04 27.41 -9.88
CA GLY A 185 -0.53 28.74 -9.50
C GLY A 185 0.27 28.78 -8.18
N ARG A 186 0.50 27.64 -7.54
CA ARG A 186 1.29 27.53 -6.30
C ARG A 186 2.80 27.59 -6.58
N PRO A 187 3.66 27.85 -5.56
CA PRO A 187 5.10 27.64 -5.70
C PRO A 187 5.39 26.25 -6.27
N PRO A 188 6.34 26.13 -7.21
CA PRO A 188 6.64 24.87 -7.86
C PRO A 188 7.14 23.85 -6.83
N LEU A 189 6.62 22.63 -6.93
CA LEU A 189 7.09 21.48 -6.15
C LEU A 189 8.37 20.90 -6.77
N ILE A 190 8.76 21.32 -7.97
CA ILE A 190 10.06 21.04 -8.57
C ILE A 190 10.80 22.37 -8.79
N PRO A 191 11.83 22.69 -7.99
CA PRO A 191 12.57 23.94 -8.17
C PRO A 191 13.05 24.13 -9.61
N ALA A 192 12.81 25.31 -10.18
CA ALA A 192 13.07 25.58 -11.59
C ALA A 192 14.55 25.83 -11.92
N GLU A 193 15.26 26.46 -10.99
CA GLU A 193 16.66 26.88 -11.14
C GLU A 193 17.47 26.46 -9.90
N ASP A 194 18.80 26.57 -9.99
CA ASP A 194 19.78 26.34 -8.92
C ASP A 194 20.03 24.88 -8.44
N GLU A 195 20.89 24.76 -7.42
CA GLU A 195 21.34 23.49 -6.84
C GLU A 195 20.22 22.74 -6.09
N SER A 196 19.18 23.45 -5.62
CA SER A 196 18.02 22.85 -4.97
C SER A 196 17.26 21.93 -5.92
N ARG A 197 17.18 22.28 -7.22
CA ARG A 197 16.59 21.41 -8.24
C ARG A 197 17.28 20.06 -8.29
N TRP A 198 18.60 20.05 -8.33
CA TRP A 198 19.37 18.81 -8.41
C TRP A 198 19.28 17.99 -7.12
N LYS A 199 19.23 18.64 -5.95
CA LYS A 199 18.98 17.96 -4.68
C LYS A 199 17.59 17.30 -4.65
N THR A 200 16.56 18.01 -5.10
CA THR A 200 15.19 17.50 -5.17
C THR A 200 15.09 16.33 -6.15
N LEU A 201 15.64 16.45 -7.36
CA LEU A 201 15.60 15.39 -8.37
C LEU A 201 16.44 14.17 -7.96
N ARG A 202 17.56 14.36 -7.25
CA ARG A 202 18.35 13.26 -6.67
C ARG A 202 17.55 12.50 -5.61
N MET A 203 16.76 13.21 -4.80
CA MET A 203 15.89 12.60 -3.80
C MET A 203 14.70 11.85 -4.44
N GLN A 204 14.16 12.38 -5.54
CA GLN A 204 13.17 11.67 -6.34
C GLN A 204 13.78 10.40 -6.96
N ALA A 205 14.99 10.48 -7.51
CA ALA A 205 15.67 9.35 -8.14
C ALA A 205 15.98 8.21 -7.16
N ILE A 206 16.42 8.51 -5.93
CA ILE A 206 16.65 7.45 -4.93
C ILE A 206 15.33 6.79 -4.50
N ALA A 207 14.24 7.56 -4.37
CA ALA A 207 12.93 7.02 -4.05
C ALA A 207 12.43 6.07 -5.16
N GLN A 208 12.56 6.48 -6.43
CA GLN A 208 12.23 5.62 -7.56
C GLN A 208 13.08 4.34 -7.57
N GLY A 209 14.38 4.46 -7.32
CA GLY A 209 15.26 3.30 -7.21
C GLY A 209 14.88 2.35 -6.07
N LEU A 210 14.49 2.89 -4.91
CA LEU A 210 13.98 2.09 -3.78
C LEU A 210 12.67 1.39 -4.13
N ALA A 211 11.75 2.06 -4.82
CA ALA A 211 10.52 1.45 -5.30
C ALA A 211 10.81 0.30 -6.28
N ASP A 212 11.69 0.49 -7.26
CA ASP A 212 12.08 -0.54 -8.22
C ASP A 212 12.75 -1.75 -7.55
N VAL A 213 13.63 -1.50 -6.57
CA VAL A 213 14.26 -2.56 -5.76
C VAL A 213 13.21 -3.29 -4.92
N GLY A 214 12.28 -2.58 -4.28
CA GLY A 214 11.21 -3.18 -3.48
C GLY A 214 10.24 -4.00 -4.33
N ILE A 215 9.89 -3.54 -5.54
CA ILE A 215 9.10 -4.32 -6.52
C ILE A 215 9.85 -5.59 -6.91
N SER A 216 11.13 -5.47 -7.22
CA SER A 216 11.97 -6.63 -7.57
C SER A 216 12.10 -7.62 -6.41
N LEU A 217 12.25 -7.12 -5.18
CA LEU A 217 12.33 -7.94 -3.99
C LEU A 217 11.01 -8.66 -3.75
N ARG A 218 9.88 -7.95 -3.86
CA ARG A 218 8.55 -8.56 -3.77
C ARG A 218 8.36 -9.61 -4.85
N TRP A 219 8.81 -9.38 -6.08
CA TRP A 219 8.75 -10.40 -7.13
C TRP A 219 9.55 -11.64 -6.75
N GLU A 220 10.76 -11.46 -6.22
CA GLU A 220 11.63 -12.55 -5.78
C GLU A 220 11.06 -13.33 -4.59
N THR A 221 10.40 -12.66 -3.64
CA THR A 221 9.95 -13.28 -2.39
C THR A 221 8.50 -13.74 -2.38
N THR A 222 7.64 -13.14 -3.21
CA THR A 222 6.18 -13.43 -3.19
C THR A 222 5.68 -14.04 -4.50
N ARG A 223 6.14 -13.56 -5.66
CA ARG A 223 5.55 -13.94 -6.97
C ARG A 223 6.30 -15.04 -7.69
N ARG A 224 7.62 -15.06 -7.55
CA ARG A 224 8.44 -16.12 -8.11
C ARG A 224 8.14 -17.43 -7.36
N PRO A 225 7.89 -18.55 -8.08
CA PRO A 225 7.71 -19.87 -7.46
C PRO A 225 8.86 -20.18 -6.51
N GLU A 226 8.56 -20.77 -5.36
CA GLU A 226 9.52 -20.95 -4.26
C GLU A 226 10.78 -21.68 -4.72
N GLU A 227 10.60 -22.70 -5.56
CA GLU A 227 11.66 -23.51 -6.15
C GLU A 227 12.56 -22.76 -7.15
N LEU A 228 12.12 -21.60 -7.65
CA LEU A 228 12.88 -20.76 -8.58
C LEU A 228 13.53 -19.56 -7.90
N ARG A 229 13.28 -19.34 -6.60
CA ARG A 229 13.83 -18.21 -5.84
C ARG A 229 15.35 -18.37 -5.67
N PHE A 230 16.06 -17.26 -5.85
CA PHE A 230 17.49 -17.14 -5.73
C PHE A 230 17.83 -16.29 -4.49
N ALA A 231 18.23 -16.97 -3.42
CA ALA A 231 18.47 -16.36 -2.11
C ALA A 231 19.48 -15.21 -2.18
N GLU A 232 20.55 -15.34 -2.95
CA GLU A 232 21.59 -14.32 -3.09
C GLU A 232 21.08 -13.06 -3.80
N MET A 233 20.10 -13.19 -4.71
CA MET A 233 19.42 -12.04 -5.31
C MET A 233 18.54 -11.34 -4.29
N ARG A 234 17.75 -12.10 -3.52
CA ARG A 234 16.94 -11.57 -2.41
C ARG A 234 17.82 -10.76 -1.45
N GLU A 235 18.90 -11.35 -0.96
CA GLU A 235 19.83 -10.68 -0.03
C GLU A 235 20.46 -9.43 -0.66
N ALA A 236 20.80 -9.46 -1.96
CA ALA A 236 21.34 -8.30 -2.66
C ALA A 236 20.31 -7.17 -2.79
N LEU A 237 19.03 -7.48 -2.99
CA LEU A 237 17.95 -6.51 -3.06
C LEU A 237 17.63 -5.93 -1.67
N GLU A 238 17.58 -6.77 -0.63
CA GLU A 238 17.41 -6.34 0.76
C GLU A 238 18.54 -5.37 1.17
N ARG A 239 19.81 -5.68 0.86
CA ARG A 239 20.94 -4.77 1.11
C ARG A 239 20.78 -3.43 0.41
N LYS A 240 20.29 -3.40 -0.84
CA LYS A 240 20.07 -2.14 -1.56
C LYS A 240 19.01 -1.26 -0.89
N LEU A 241 17.94 -1.87 -0.35
CA LEU A 241 16.95 -1.13 0.42
C LEU A 241 17.57 -0.51 1.67
N VAL A 242 18.26 -1.34 2.47
CA VAL A 242 18.94 -0.91 3.71
C VAL A 242 19.93 0.24 3.47
N GLU A 243 20.80 0.11 2.47
CA GLU A 243 21.79 1.15 2.11
C GLU A 243 21.11 2.44 1.60
N GLY A 244 19.99 2.31 0.89
CA GLY A 244 19.20 3.47 0.46
C GLY A 244 18.51 4.16 1.65
N TYR A 245 18.04 3.40 2.64
CA TYR A 245 17.50 3.96 3.88
C TYR A 245 18.60 4.66 4.70
N ASP A 246 19.81 4.09 4.79
CA ASP A 246 20.97 4.70 5.45
C ASP A 246 21.42 5.99 4.75
N TRP A 247 21.22 6.07 3.44
CA TRP A 247 21.43 7.30 2.69
C TRP A 247 20.35 8.35 3.02
N LEU A 248 19.08 7.97 3.05
CA LEU A 248 17.97 8.87 3.41
C LEU A 248 18.10 9.40 4.84
N GLU A 249 18.50 8.57 5.79
CA GLU A 249 18.76 8.94 7.19
C GLU A 249 19.76 10.11 7.30
N ARG A 250 20.78 10.13 6.44
CA ARG A 250 21.83 11.17 6.44
C ARG A 250 21.43 12.43 5.68
N GLU A 251 20.54 12.32 4.70
CA GLU A 251 20.24 13.38 3.74
C GLU A 251 18.93 14.12 4.05
N LEU A 252 18.02 13.51 4.81
CA LEU A 252 16.80 14.17 5.25
C LEU A 252 17.11 15.21 6.33
N ASP A 253 16.64 16.44 6.09
CA ASP A 253 16.69 17.52 7.08
C ASP A 253 15.41 17.51 7.91
N LEU A 254 15.50 17.26 9.22
CA LEU A 254 14.35 17.27 10.14
C LEU A 254 13.65 18.64 10.24
N ASN A 255 14.30 19.73 9.83
CA ASN A 255 13.62 21.01 9.71
C ASN A 255 12.45 20.92 8.70
N THR A 256 12.49 19.95 7.78
CA THR A 256 11.39 19.68 6.85
C THR A 256 10.16 19.01 7.49
N SER A 257 10.34 18.33 8.63
CA SER A 257 9.29 17.66 9.40
C SER A 257 8.46 18.63 10.25
N THR A 258 8.99 19.83 10.55
CA THR A 258 8.36 20.80 11.46
C THR A 258 7.33 21.73 10.80
N GLY A 259 6.96 21.46 9.54
CA GLY A 259 6.03 22.29 8.78
C GLY A 259 6.58 23.66 8.34
N THR A 260 7.88 23.92 8.56
CA THR A 260 8.54 25.18 8.19
C THR A 260 9.30 25.12 6.87
N SER A 261 9.58 23.93 6.32
CA SER A 261 10.19 23.80 4.99
C SER A 261 9.16 23.63 3.87
N VAL A 262 9.54 24.05 2.67
CA VAL A 262 8.76 23.87 1.44
C VAL A 262 8.82 22.40 1.00
N VAL A 263 7.66 21.75 0.89
CA VAL A 263 7.53 20.40 0.30
C VAL A 263 7.88 20.47 -1.18
N HIS A 264 8.58 19.45 -1.67
CA HIS A 264 8.97 19.31 -3.07
C HIS A 264 8.82 17.85 -3.51
N VAL A 265 8.88 17.57 -4.82
CA VAL A 265 8.62 16.24 -5.39
C VAL A 265 9.48 15.13 -4.79
N GLY A 266 10.73 15.42 -4.42
CA GLY A 266 11.60 14.45 -3.74
C GLY A 266 11.04 13.94 -2.40
N HIS A 267 10.46 14.82 -1.58
CA HIS A 267 9.82 14.44 -0.32
C HIS A 267 8.58 13.59 -0.57
N ILE A 268 7.78 13.98 -1.56
CA ILE A 268 6.56 13.24 -1.95
C ILE A 268 6.92 11.83 -2.44
N ALA A 269 7.95 11.71 -3.29
CA ALA A 269 8.44 10.44 -3.79
C ALA A 269 8.97 9.54 -2.67
N VAL A 270 9.78 10.08 -1.75
CA VAL A 270 10.29 9.33 -0.59
C VAL A 270 9.14 8.85 0.30
N ALA A 271 8.22 9.73 0.69
CA ALA A 271 7.11 9.35 1.58
C ALA A 271 6.20 8.30 0.95
N THR A 272 5.83 8.46 -0.32
CA THR A 272 4.99 7.47 -1.02
C THR A 272 5.70 6.13 -1.20
N THR A 273 7.01 6.14 -1.45
CA THR A 273 7.83 4.93 -1.54
C THR A 273 7.94 4.21 -0.20
N LEU A 274 8.28 4.91 0.89
CA LEU A 274 8.39 4.32 2.23
C LEU A 274 7.05 3.74 2.71
N SER A 275 5.96 4.47 2.46
CA SER A 275 4.61 3.98 2.76
C SER A 275 4.32 2.67 2.03
N TRP A 276 4.69 2.58 0.74
CA TRP A 276 4.49 1.36 -0.04
C TRP A 276 5.37 0.19 0.43
N LEU A 277 6.63 0.48 0.77
CA LEU A 277 7.56 -0.53 1.29
C LEU A 277 7.07 -1.10 2.64
N GLU A 278 6.59 -0.24 3.55
CA GLU A 278 6.00 -0.64 4.84
C GLU A 278 4.73 -1.47 4.63
N PHE A 279 3.82 -1.01 3.76
CA PHE A 279 2.59 -1.72 3.44
C PHE A 279 2.83 -3.10 2.82
N ARG A 280 3.89 -3.25 2.02
CA ARG A 280 4.27 -4.54 1.42
C ARG A 280 5.15 -5.42 2.31
N GLY A 281 5.42 -5.02 3.55
CA GLY A 281 6.26 -5.79 4.48
C GLY A 281 7.69 -5.98 3.97
N MET A 282 8.22 -4.99 3.24
CA MET A 282 9.64 -4.96 2.84
C MET A 282 10.54 -4.73 4.07
N PRO A 283 11.87 -4.93 3.96
CA PRO A 283 12.80 -4.67 5.07
C PRO A 283 12.51 -3.34 5.77
N ASP A 284 12.44 -3.39 7.09
CA ASP A 284 12.11 -2.24 7.92
C ASP A 284 13.12 -1.12 7.71
N PHE A 285 12.61 0.09 7.50
CA PHE A 285 13.43 1.29 7.38
C PHE A 285 13.51 2.05 8.70
N ARG A 286 12.77 1.66 9.75
CA ARG A 286 12.66 2.42 11.00
C ARG A 286 13.79 2.09 11.98
N GLU A 287 14.11 0.82 12.18
CA GLU A 287 15.16 0.42 13.13
C GLU A 287 16.53 1.01 12.76
N GLY A 288 17.13 1.77 13.68
CA GLY A 288 18.44 2.41 13.51
C GLY A 288 18.46 3.65 12.61
N ARG A 289 17.29 4.19 12.23
CA ARG A 289 17.14 5.35 11.34
C ARG A 289 16.07 6.29 11.88
N GLU A 290 16.32 6.82 13.07
CA GLU A 290 15.35 7.61 13.81
C GLU A 290 14.95 8.89 13.08
N THR A 291 15.88 9.52 12.35
CA THR A 291 15.62 10.74 11.58
C THR A 291 14.60 10.46 10.47
N LEU A 292 14.84 9.41 9.69
CA LEU A 292 13.97 8.93 8.62
C LEU A 292 12.59 8.56 9.15
N ALA A 293 12.54 7.77 10.24
CA ALA A 293 11.31 7.32 10.86
C ALA A 293 10.47 8.51 11.35
N MET A 294 11.09 9.43 12.10
CA MET A 294 10.41 10.63 12.61
C MET A 294 9.92 11.53 11.48
N TRP A 295 10.74 11.74 10.45
CA TRP A 295 10.35 12.52 9.28
C TRP A 295 9.13 11.90 8.58
N PHE A 296 9.17 10.59 8.34
CA PHE A 296 8.09 9.88 7.68
C PHE A 296 6.80 9.92 8.51
N ASP A 297 6.91 9.75 9.83
CA ASP A 297 5.77 9.80 10.76
C ASP A 297 5.07 11.16 10.79
N GLU A 298 5.82 12.26 10.64
CA GLU A 298 5.21 13.58 10.46
C GLU A 298 4.64 13.76 9.05
N PHE A 299 5.36 13.30 8.02
CA PHE A 299 4.92 13.47 6.62
C PHE A 299 3.61 12.71 6.34
N GLN A 300 3.43 11.50 6.87
CA GLN A 300 2.23 10.69 6.67
C GLN A 300 0.95 11.33 7.25
N LYS A 301 1.07 12.28 8.19
CA LYS A 301 -0.08 13.01 8.76
C LYS A 301 -0.68 14.04 7.81
N ARG A 302 0.05 14.41 6.74
CA ARG A 302 -0.40 15.44 5.79
C ARG A 302 -1.72 15.04 5.12
N PRO A 303 -2.61 16.01 4.82
CA PRO A 303 -3.88 15.72 4.14
C PRO A 303 -3.72 14.98 2.82
N SER A 304 -2.67 15.30 2.05
CA SER A 304 -2.33 14.66 0.78
C SER A 304 -2.07 13.15 0.92
N MET A 305 -1.29 12.74 1.93
CA MET A 305 -1.03 11.33 2.26
C MET A 305 -2.30 10.64 2.76
N ARG A 306 -3.06 11.28 3.65
CA ARG A 306 -4.29 10.71 4.22
C ARG A 306 -5.42 10.53 3.20
N ALA A 307 -5.44 11.35 2.16
CA ALA A 307 -6.39 11.25 1.06
C ALA A 307 -6.05 10.14 0.05
N THR A 308 -4.86 9.54 0.15
CA THR A 308 -4.34 8.55 -0.82
C THR A 308 -3.88 7.25 -0.12
N PRO A 309 -4.74 6.60 0.69
CA PRO A 309 -4.34 5.40 1.42
C PRO A 309 -4.02 4.24 0.47
N LEU A 310 -3.03 3.43 0.85
CA LEU A 310 -2.69 2.20 0.12
C LEU A 310 -3.73 1.11 0.43
N SER A 311 -4.11 0.33 -0.56
CA SER A 311 -4.90 -0.90 -0.38
C SER A 311 -4.70 -1.88 -1.54
N GLY A 312 -5.12 -3.14 -1.31
CA GLY A 312 -5.09 -4.23 -2.30
C GLY A 312 -3.85 -5.13 -2.24
N GLU A 313 -4.02 -6.41 -2.52
CA GLU A 313 -2.96 -7.42 -2.63
C GLU A 313 -2.75 -7.74 -4.12
N THR A 314 -1.77 -7.12 -4.78
CA THR A 314 -1.60 -7.28 -6.24
C THR A 314 -1.26 -8.74 -6.57
N GLN A 315 -2.12 -9.45 -7.30
CA GLN A 315 -1.97 -10.88 -7.63
C GLN A 315 -1.50 -11.07 -9.08
N ASP A 316 -0.75 -12.14 -9.34
CA ASP A 316 -0.20 -12.47 -10.67
C ASP A 316 -0.86 -13.67 -11.33
N GLN A 317 -1.84 -14.25 -10.65
CA GLN A 317 -2.70 -15.23 -11.25
C GLN A 317 -3.68 -14.46 -12.12
N LEU A 318 -3.78 -14.85 -13.40
CA LEU A 318 -5.04 -14.68 -14.11
C LEU A 318 -6.09 -15.25 -13.16
N VAL A 319 -7.07 -14.45 -12.75
CA VAL A 319 -8.34 -15.05 -12.34
C VAL A 319 -8.77 -15.78 -13.59
N ASP A 320 -8.47 -17.07 -13.63
CA ASP A 320 -8.96 -17.93 -14.66
C ASP A 320 -10.47 -17.90 -14.47
N ALA A 321 -11.13 -17.05 -15.27
CA ALA A 321 -12.44 -17.35 -15.81
C ALA A 321 -12.31 -18.61 -16.70
N VAL A 322 -11.83 -19.71 -16.11
CA VAL A 322 -11.82 -21.02 -16.72
C VAL A 322 -13.07 -21.70 -16.23
N MET A 323 -14.03 -21.71 -17.15
CA MET A 323 -15.18 -22.59 -17.17
C MET A 323 -14.87 -23.94 -16.51
N ARG A 324 -15.45 -24.20 -15.34
CA ARG A 324 -16.22 -25.42 -15.03
C ARG A 324 -17.33 -25.11 -14.04
#